data_AF-A0A353T448-F1
#
_entry.id   AF-A0A353T448-F1
#
_cell.length_a   1.000
_cell.length_b   1.000
_cell.length_c   1.000
_cell.angle_alpha   90.00
_cell.angle_beta   90.00
_cell.angle_gamma   90.00
#
_symmetry.space_group_name_H-M   'P 1'
#
loop_
_entity.id
_entity.type
_entity.pdbx_description
1 polymer ?
#
loop_
_entity_poly.entity_id
_entity_poly.type
_entity_poly.pdbx_seq_one_letter_code
_entity_poly.pdbx_strand_id
1 'polypeptide(L)'
;MGIGGKRGKENYFPVPTQEQVQQQLEINTDLNTQSNQLATQLILGQISMKDWDSHIQSLKDLGLDDIIEIDQTLLDRYKKTVKD
;
A
#
# COMPACT_ATOMS: atom_id res chain seq x y z
N MET A 1 -26.38 31.29 -11.57
CA MET A 1 -26.25 30.54 -12.83
C MET A 1 -25.34 29.36 -12.57
N GLY A 2 -25.92 28.17 -12.40
CA GLY A 2 -25.16 26.93 -12.22
C GLY A 2 -24.74 26.42 -13.59
N ILE A 3 -23.47 26.60 -13.94
CA ILE A 3 -22.89 25.96 -15.12
C ILE A 3 -22.47 24.54 -14.74
N GLY A 4 -23.44 23.64 -14.87
CA GLY A 4 -23.22 22.21 -14.93
C GLY A 4 -22.39 21.86 -16.17
N GLY A 5 -21.07 21.87 -16.02
CA GLY A 5 -20.18 21.20 -16.94
C GLY A 5 -20.13 19.72 -16.55
N LYS A 6 -20.73 18.86 -17.36
CA LYS A 6 -20.50 17.41 -17.32
C LYS A 6 -19.01 17.16 -17.54
N ARG A 7 -18.21 17.14 -16.46
CA ARG A 7 -16.82 16.70 -16.52
C ARG A 7 -16.84 15.20 -16.72
N GLY A 8 -16.24 14.77 -17.83
CA GLY A 8 -16.22 13.39 -18.28
C GLY A 8 -15.68 12.46 -17.20
N LYS A 9 -16.19 11.22 -17.24
CA LYS A 9 -15.74 10.06 -16.49
C LYS A 9 -14.35 9.59 -16.96
N GLU A 10 -13.39 10.51 -17.04
CA GLU A 10 -12.03 10.22 -17.47
C GLU A 10 -11.21 9.81 -16.24
N ASN A 11 -11.11 8.49 -16.03
CA ASN A 11 -10.09 7.81 -15.24
C ASN A 11 -9.43 8.64 -14.12
N TYR A 12 -10.17 8.94 -13.06
CA TYR A 12 -9.57 9.52 -11.87
C TYR A 12 -8.80 8.42 -11.14
N PHE A 13 -7.47 8.42 -11.25
CA PHE A 13 -6.66 7.67 -10.31
C PHE A 13 -6.97 8.20 -8.91
N PRO A 14 -7.38 7.35 -7.96
CA PRO A 14 -7.67 7.76 -6.60
C PRO A 14 -6.38 8.35 -6.00
N VAL A 15 -6.37 9.66 -5.77
CA VAL A 15 -5.22 10.33 -5.14
C VAL A 15 -5.26 10.08 -3.62
N PRO A 16 -4.17 9.63 -2.99
CA PRO A 16 -4.09 9.52 -1.54
C PRO A 16 -4.32 10.88 -0.85
N THR A 17 -4.85 10.88 0.37
CA THR A 17 -4.90 12.09 1.18
C THR A 17 -3.49 12.50 1.63
N GLN A 18 -3.30 13.75 2.08
CA GLN A 18 -2.00 14.18 2.60
C GLN A 18 -1.53 13.33 3.79
N GLU A 19 -2.46 12.95 4.67
CA GLU A 19 -2.19 12.05 5.80
C GLU A 19 -1.71 10.68 5.31
N GLN A 20 -2.39 10.11 4.30
CA GLN A 20 -1.99 8.83 3.70
C GLN A 20 -0.61 8.91 3.05
N VAL A 21 -0.28 10.02 2.36
CA VAL A 21 1.06 10.22 1.80
C VAL A 21 2.11 10.26 2.92
N GLN A 22 1.85 10.98 4.01
CA GLN A 22 2.78 11.09 5.12
C GLN A 22 3.01 9.73 5.80
N GLN A 23 1.93 8.99 6.10
CA GLN A 23 2.01 7.63 6.64
C GLN A 23 2.78 6.68 5.72
N GLN A 24 2.50 6.73 4.41
CA GLN A 24 3.22 5.93 3.43
C GLN A 24 4.72 6.25 3.42
N LEU A 25 5.13 7.51 3.50
CA LEU A 25 6.55 7.88 3.50
C LEU A 25 7.29 7.36 4.74
N GLU A 26 6.66 7.43 5.91
CA GLU A 26 7.20 6.93 7.17
C GLU A 26 7.39 5.41 7.14
N ILE A 27 6.37 4.68 6.69
CA ILE A 27 6.38 3.20 6.71
C ILE A 27 7.24 2.63 5.58
N ASN A 28 7.15 3.18 4.36
CA ASN A 28 7.75 2.56 3.18
C ASN A 28 9.28 2.45 3.25
N THR A 29 9.95 3.39 3.91
CA THR A 29 11.43 3.37 3.98
C THR A 29 11.92 2.15 4.76
N ASP A 30 11.35 1.94 5.94
CA ASP A 30 11.75 0.83 6.83
C ASP A 30 11.22 -0.51 6.30
N LEU A 31 9.99 -0.54 5.81
CA LEU A 31 9.36 -1.73 5.24
C LEU A 31 10.11 -2.22 3.98
N ASN A 32 10.53 -1.32 3.10
CA ASN A 32 11.36 -1.68 1.93
C ASN A 32 12.73 -2.22 2.35
N THR A 33 13.35 -1.62 3.37
CA THR A 33 14.65 -2.08 3.86
C THR A 33 14.54 -3.49 4.45
N GLN A 34 13.57 -3.73 5.34
CA GLN A 34 13.40 -5.02 6.00
C GLN A 34 12.97 -6.11 5.01
N SER A 35 12.05 -5.82 4.09
CA SER A 35 11.60 -6.80 3.08
C SER A 35 12.73 -7.21 2.13
N ASN A 36 13.57 -6.27 1.70
CA ASN A 36 14.75 -6.57 0.87
C ASN A 36 15.79 -7.43 1.61
N GLN A 37 16.00 -7.14 2.90
CA GLN A 37 16.89 -7.94 3.75
C GLN A 37 16.35 -9.37 3.93
N LEU A 38 15.07 -9.51 4.27
CA LEU A 38 14.39 -10.80 4.40
C LEU A 38 14.51 -11.61 3.10
N ALA A 39 14.21 -11.01 1.95
CA ALA A 39 14.33 -11.66 0.65
C ALA A 39 15.78 -12.12 0.37
N THR A 40 16.77 -11.27 0.64
CA THR A 40 18.19 -11.61 0.46
C THR A 40 18.61 -12.79 1.33
N GLN A 41 18.24 -12.78 2.60
CA GLN A 41 18.57 -13.86 3.54
C GLN A 41 17.89 -15.18 3.17
N LEU A 42 16.64 -15.13 2.69
CA LEU A 42 15.92 -16.30 2.16
C LEU A 42 16.60 -16.88 0.91
N ILE A 43 16.98 -16.03 -0.06
CA ILE A 43 17.66 -16.45 -1.29
C ILE A 43 19.00 -17.12 -0.99
N LEU A 44 19.75 -16.56 -0.02
CA LEU A 44 21.04 -17.12 0.40
C LEU A 44 20.91 -18.34 1.31
N GLY A 45 19.69 -18.72 1.72
CA GLY A 45 19.44 -19.82 2.63
C GLY A 45 19.88 -19.56 4.07
N GLN A 46 20.07 -18.29 4.45
CA GLN A 46 20.46 -17.87 5.80
C GLN A 46 19.30 -18.00 6.81
N ILE A 47 18.07 -17.88 6.33
CA ILE A 47 16.84 -18.10 7.09
C ILE A 47 15.90 -19.03 6.32
N SER A 48 15.02 -19.71 7.05
CA SER A 48 14.13 -20.73 6.49
C SER A 48 12.72 -20.19 6.30
N MET A 49 12.04 -20.63 5.24
CA MET A 49 10.59 -20.39 5.05
C MET A 49 9.69 -21.09 6.10
N LYS A 50 10.24 -21.91 6.99
CA LYS A 50 9.46 -22.57 8.05
C LYS A 50 8.85 -21.58 9.05
N ASP A 51 9.54 -20.48 9.31
CA ASP A 51 9.11 -19.46 10.29
C ASP A 51 8.44 -18.25 9.59
N TRP A 52 7.78 -18.51 8.45
CA TRP A 52 7.20 -17.48 7.60
C TRP A 52 6.28 -16.51 8.32
N ASP A 53 5.39 -17.02 9.19
CA ASP A 53 4.45 -16.19 9.93
C ASP A 53 5.17 -15.19 10.85
N SER A 54 6.29 -15.60 11.47
CA SER A 54 7.11 -14.70 12.28
C SER A 54 7.79 -13.63 11.44
N HIS A 55 8.24 -13.97 10.23
CA HIS A 55 8.82 -12.99 9.31
C HIS A 55 7.79 -11.98 8.83
N ILE A 56 6.57 -12.43 8.50
CA ILE A 56 5.47 -11.54 8.13
C ILE A 56 5.03 -10.68 9.31
N GLN A 57 4.99 -11.22 10.53
CA GLN A 57 4.67 -10.43 11.72
C GLN A 57 5.65 -9.27 11.89
N SER A 58 6.95 -9.50 11.65
CA SER A 58 7.95 -8.42 11.74
C SER A 58 7.72 -7.28 10.73
N LEU A 59 7.19 -7.59 9.54
CA LEU A 59 6.81 -6.58 8.54
C LEU A 59 5.50 -5.89 8.93
N LYS A 60 4.55 -6.60 9.53
CA LYS A 60 3.30 -6.04 10.06
C LYS A 60 3.58 -5.05 11.19
N ASP A 61 4.53 -5.35 12.06
CA ASP A 61 4.96 -4.45 13.14
C ASP A 61 5.57 -3.14 12.61
N LEU A 62 6.05 -3.12 11.35
CA LEU A 62 6.49 -1.91 10.65
C LEU A 62 5.36 -1.16 9.91
N GLY A 63 4.14 -1.68 9.87
CA GLY A 63 3.00 -1.04 9.18
C GLY A 63 2.64 -1.65 7.83
N LEU A 64 3.01 -2.91 7.54
CA LEU A 64 2.59 -3.58 6.29
C LEU A 64 1.06 -3.60 6.12
N ASP A 65 0.31 -3.89 7.19
CA ASP A 65 -1.15 -3.91 7.14
C ASP A 65 -1.74 -2.51 6.89
N ASP A 66 -1.12 -1.46 7.41
CA ASP A 66 -1.56 -0.07 7.21
C ASP A 66 -1.41 0.36 5.74
N ILE A 67 -0.30 0.00 5.09
CA ILE A 67 -0.09 0.25 3.65
C ILE A 67 -1.15 -0.47 2.82
N ILE A 68 -1.43 -1.75 3.14
CA ILE A 68 -2.45 -2.54 2.45
C ILE A 68 -3.83 -1.89 2.61
N GLU A 69 -4.17 -1.38 3.79
CA GLU A 69 -5.45 -0.72 4.04
C GLU A 69 -5.59 0.60 3.24
N ILE A 70 -4.51 1.38 3.15
CA ILE A 70 -4.49 2.60 2.33
C ILE A 70 -4.72 2.23 0.85
N ASP A 71 -3.98 1.26 0.32
CA ASP A 71 -4.12 0.81 -1.06
C ASP A 71 -5.51 0.24 -1.35
N GLN A 72 -6.07 -0.51 -0.41
CA GLN A 72 -7.43 -1.05 -0.50
C GLN A 72 -8.48 0.07 -0.55
N THR A 73 -8.31 1.12 0.26
CA THR A 73 -9.19 2.30 0.26
C THR A 73 -9.15 3.03 -1.08
N LEU A 74 -7.96 3.16 -1.68
CA LEU A 74 -7.79 3.76 -3.00
C LEU A 74 -8.45 2.90 -4.08
N LEU A 75 -8.20 1.60 -4.07
CA LEU A 75 -8.83 0.64 -4.99
C LEU A 75 -10.36 0.70 -4.92
N ASP A 76 -10.93 0.80 -3.72
CA ASP A 76 -12.38 0.87 -3.55
C ASP A 76 -12.96 2.20 -4.02
N ARG A 77 -12.23 3.31 -3.86
CA ARG A 77 -12.61 4.60 -4.46
C ARG A 77 -12.62 4.51 -5.98
N TYR A 78 -11.58 3.92 -6.57
CA TYR A 78 -11.52 3.70 -8.02
C TYR A 78 -12.68 2.85 -8.53
N LYS A 79 -12.95 1.71 -7.89
CA LYS A 79 -14.07 0.81 -8.27
C LYS A 79 -15.43 1.51 -8.22
N LYS A 80 -15.64 2.44 -7.29
CA LYS A 80 -16.87 3.26 -7.25
C LYS A 80 -16.94 4.20 -8.46
N THR A 81 -15.84 4.82 -8.86
CA THR A 81 -15.81 5.74 -10.01
C THR A 81 -15.98 5.07 -11.37
N VAL A 82 -15.63 3.79 -11.51
CA VAL A 82 -15.70 3.04 -12.79
C VAL A 82 -17.04 2.31 -12.98
N LYS A 83 -17.81 2.07 -11.91
CA LYS A 83 -19.09 1.36 -11.98
C LYS A 83 -20.29 2.22 -12.39
N ASP A 84 -20.09 3.52 -12.60
CA ASP A 84 -21.13 4.46 -13.07
C ASP A 84 -21.06 4.69 -14.57
#